data_AF-A0A7S4NVW6-F1
#
_entry.id   AF-A0A7S4NVW6-F1
#
_cell.length_a   1.000
_cell.length_b   1.000
_cell.length_c   1.000
_cell.angle_alpha   90.00
_cell.angle_beta   90.00
_cell.angle_gamma   90.00
#
_symmetry.space_group_name_H-M   'P 1'
#
loop_
_entity.id
_entity.type
_entity.pdbx_description
1 polymer ?
#
loop_
_entity_poly.entity_id
_entity_poly.type
_entity_poly.pdbx_seq_one_letter_code
_entity_poly.pdbx_strand_id
1 'polypeptide(L)'
;ALKILPHQLHSHVYIEEETYRELEIFKREAHPAHQCNGSKEGLSVFGIVSRFCCTRIGCKMLKEVFIRPTNSTKHLDSRLKKISFLCENQEFTADLHKQVHRVDIPTALFRRLHSGIHSPKDWQRLFQFAGDYRLLLEMLYTSPLLQSDS
;
A
#
# COMPACT_ATOMS: atom_id res chain seq x y z
N ALA A 1 -13.34 -14.10 8.69
CA ALA A 1 -14.44 -13.67 7.81
C ALA A 1 -14.63 -12.16 7.99
N LEU A 2 -14.55 -11.38 6.91
CA LEU A 2 -14.82 -9.93 6.96
C LEU A 2 -16.33 -9.72 7.14
N LYS A 3 -16.74 -9.13 8.27
CA LYS A 3 -18.13 -8.72 8.50
C LYS A 3 -18.42 -7.48 7.66
N ILE A 4 -19.12 -7.67 6.55
CA ILE A 4 -19.67 -6.55 5.78
C ILE A 4 -20.95 -6.11 6.49
N LEU A 5 -20.93 -4.91 7.07
CA LEU A 5 -22.13 -4.32 7.66
C LEU A 5 -23.02 -3.78 6.53
N PRO A 6 -24.35 -3.98 6.59
CA PRO A 6 -25.27 -3.65 5.49
C PRO A 6 -25.25 -2.16 5.09
N HIS A 7 -24.87 -1.26 6.01
CA HIS A 7 -24.73 0.16 5.71
C HIS A 7 -23.49 0.53 4.87
N GLN A 8 -22.61 -0.42 4.53
CA GLN A 8 -21.42 -0.18 3.72
C GLN A 8 -21.59 -0.50 2.23
N LEU A 9 -22.76 -0.99 1.81
CA LEU A 9 -22.99 -1.33 0.40
C LEU A 9 -23.16 -0.08 -0.47
N HIS A 10 -23.74 1.00 0.06
CA HIS A 10 -24.12 2.17 -0.75
C HIS A 10 -22.95 3.06 -1.19
N SER A 11 -21.78 2.96 -0.55
CA SER A 11 -20.60 3.78 -0.88
C SER A 11 -19.55 3.07 -1.75
N HIS A 12 -19.87 1.85 -2.21
CA HIS A 12 -18.99 1.01 -2.99
C HIS A 12 -19.69 0.49 -4.24
N VAL A 13 -18.91 0.19 -5.28
CA VAL A 13 -19.40 -0.47 -6.49
C VAL A 13 -19.61 -1.95 -6.18
N TYR A 14 -20.81 -2.45 -6.47
CA TYR A 14 -21.06 -3.89 -6.43
C TYR A 14 -20.45 -4.54 -7.66
N ILE A 15 -19.61 -5.54 -7.46
CA ILE A 15 -18.92 -6.29 -8.51
C ILE A 15 -19.08 -7.77 -8.17
N GLU A 16 -19.57 -8.54 -9.13
CA GLU A 16 -19.77 -9.98 -8.96
C GLU A 16 -18.43 -10.72 -9.01
N GLU A 17 -18.36 -11.89 -8.38
CA GLU A 17 -17.15 -12.71 -8.39
C GLU A 17 -16.73 -13.10 -9.82
N GLU A 18 -17.70 -13.39 -10.69
CA GLU A 18 -17.45 -13.69 -12.10
C GLU A 18 -16.83 -12.50 -12.83
N THR A 19 -17.33 -11.28 -12.59
CA THR A 19 -16.74 -10.05 -13.14
C THR A 19 -15.28 -9.85 -12.68
N TYR A 20 -14.95 -10.14 -11.42
CA TYR A 20 -13.55 -10.08 -10.95
C TYR A 20 -12.64 -11.06 -11.69
N ARG A 21 -13.15 -12.24 -12.04
CA ARG A 21 -12.41 -13.28 -12.77
C ARG A 21 -12.26 -12.93 -14.24
N GLU A 22 -13.34 -12.52 -14.90
CA GLU A 22 -13.35 -12.16 -16.33
C GLU A 22 -12.48 -10.95 -16.64
N LEU A 23 -12.48 -9.95 -15.75
CA LEU A 23 -11.60 -8.78 -15.85
C LEU A 23 -10.17 -9.06 -15.36
N GLU A 24 -9.90 -10.28 -14.90
CA GLU A 24 -8.61 -10.72 -14.35
C GLU A 24 -8.05 -9.74 -13.30
N ILE A 25 -8.94 -9.21 -12.43
CA ILE A 25 -8.56 -8.23 -11.41
C ILE A 25 -7.53 -8.83 -10.46
N PHE A 26 -7.79 -10.06 -10.02
CA PHE A 26 -6.88 -10.90 -9.26
C PHE A 26 -6.71 -12.22 -9.99
N LYS A 27 -5.47 -12.61 -10.27
CA LYS A 27 -5.17 -13.90 -10.90
C LYS A 27 -4.04 -14.56 -10.14
N ARG A 28 -4.31 -15.70 -9.51
CA ARG A 28 -3.26 -16.54 -8.95
C ARG A 28 -2.79 -17.49 -10.04
N GLU A 29 -1.54 -17.32 -10.48
CA GLU A 29 -0.91 -18.33 -11.32
C GLU A 29 -0.43 -19.48 -10.43
N ALA A 30 -1.05 -20.65 -10.59
CA ALA A 30 -0.51 -21.89 -10.05
C ALA A 30 0.54 -22.40 -11.04
N HIS A 31 1.81 -22.11 -10.80
CA HIS A 31 2.87 -22.83 -11.51
C HIS A 31 2.83 -24.31 -11.10
N PRO A 32 2.89 -25.27 -12.06
CA PRO A 32 2.92 -26.71 -11.78
C PRO A 32 4.18 -27.16 -11.00
N ALA A 33 5.19 -26.29 -10.84
CA ALA A 33 6.31 -26.49 -9.93
C ALA A 33 5.92 -26.14 -8.47
N HIS A 34 5.03 -26.95 -7.88
CA HIS A 34 4.48 -26.82 -6.53
C HIS A 34 5.47 -27.03 -5.36
N GLN A 35 6.79 -26.87 -5.55
CA GLN A 35 7.79 -27.08 -4.49
C GLN A 35 8.50 -25.81 -4.00
N CYS A 36 8.26 -24.64 -4.61
CA CYS A 36 8.80 -23.38 -4.11
C CYS A 36 7.68 -22.53 -3.47
N ASN A 37 7.76 -22.37 -2.15
CA ASN A 37 6.85 -21.55 -1.33
C ASN A 37 6.77 -20.11 -1.85
N GLY A 38 5.71 -19.80 -2.61
CA GLY A 38 5.35 -18.43 -2.96
C GLY A 38 4.36 -18.37 -4.12
N SER A 39 3.06 -18.32 -3.82
CA SER A 39 2.05 -17.95 -4.82
C SER A 39 2.24 -16.47 -5.18
N LYS A 40 2.99 -16.20 -6.25
CA LYS A 40 3.04 -14.86 -6.84
C LYS A 40 1.74 -14.63 -7.59
N GLU A 41 1.26 -13.40 -7.52
CA GLU A 41 0.14 -13.00 -8.35
C GLU A 41 0.57 -13.03 -9.82
N GLY A 42 -0.23 -13.66 -10.67
CA GLY A 42 0.01 -13.75 -12.11
C GLY A 42 -0.20 -12.42 -12.80
N LEU A 43 -0.15 -12.42 -14.15
CA LEU A 43 -0.51 -11.23 -14.93
C LEU A 43 -1.99 -10.90 -14.73
N SER A 44 -2.25 -10.00 -13.77
CA SER A 44 -3.55 -9.49 -13.38
C SER A 44 -3.48 -7.98 -13.24
N VAL A 45 -4.64 -7.31 -13.25
CA VAL A 45 -4.68 -5.85 -13.09
C VAL A 45 -4.04 -5.43 -11.77
N PHE A 46 -4.36 -6.11 -10.67
CA PHE A 46 -3.71 -5.83 -9.38
C PHE A 46 -2.21 -6.17 -9.43
N GLY A 47 -1.78 -7.28 -10.02
CA GLY A 47 -0.36 -7.62 -10.18
C GLY A 47 0.45 -6.53 -10.89
N ILE A 48 -0.11 -5.93 -11.94
CA ILE A 48 0.51 -4.84 -12.71
C ILE A 48 0.65 -3.55 -11.88
N VAL A 49 -0.32 -3.24 -11.03
CA VAL A 49 -0.30 -1.99 -10.23
C VAL A 49 0.46 -2.17 -8.92
N SER A 50 0.29 -3.31 -8.24
CA SER A 50 0.88 -3.59 -6.93
C SER A 50 2.41 -3.64 -6.92
N ARG A 51 3.06 -3.92 -8.06
CA ARG A 51 4.53 -3.84 -8.19
C ARG A 51 5.10 -2.44 -7.94
N PHE A 52 4.27 -1.40 -8.02
CA PHE A 52 4.66 -0.03 -7.72
C PHE A 52 4.51 0.35 -6.24
N CYS A 53 3.89 -0.51 -5.40
CA CYS A 53 3.80 -0.30 -3.96
C CYS A 53 5.12 -0.60 -3.26
N CYS A 54 5.66 0.36 -2.51
CA CYS A 54 6.92 0.18 -1.78
C CYS A 54 6.77 -0.46 -0.40
N THR A 55 5.57 -0.45 0.18
CA THR A 55 5.31 -0.94 1.54
C THR A 55 4.26 -2.02 1.57
N ARG A 56 4.36 -2.94 2.54
CA ARG A 56 3.39 -4.01 2.74
C ARG A 56 2.01 -3.47 3.10
N ILE A 57 1.95 -2.36 3.84
CA ILE A 57 0.69 -1.69 4.17
C ILE A 57 0.11 -1.04 2.92
N GLY A 58 0.91 -0.33 2.12
CA GLY A 58 0.45 0.29 0.88
C GLY A 58 -0.13 -0.75 -0.08
N CYS A 59 0.52 -1.90 -0.24
CA CYS A 59 0.02 -3.01 -1.06
C CYS A 59 -1.31 -3.57 -0.53
N LYS A 60 -1.46 -3.74 0.79
CA LYS A 60 -2.74 -4.14 1.41
C LYS A 60 -3.84 -3.10 1.17
N MET A 61 -3.53 -1.80 1.35
CA MET A 61 -4.49 -0.73 1.10
C MET A 61 -4.92 -0.67 -0.37
N LEU A 62 -3.98 -0.82 -1.30
CA LEU A 62 -4.28 -0.92 -2.73
C LEU A 62 -5.20 -2.11 -2.99
N LYS A 63 -4.93 -3.27 -2.36
CA LYS A 63 -5.77 -4.46 -2.53
C LYS A 63 -7.21 -4.21 -2.09
N GLU A 64 -7.41 -3.54 -0.96
CA GLU A 64 -8.75 -3.14 -0.50
C GLU A 64 -9.45 -2.21 -1.50
N VAL A 65 -8.73 -1.30 -2.15
CA VAL A 65 -9.30 -0.43 -3.20
C VAL A 65 -9.81 -1.25 -4.39
N PHE A 66 -9.12 -2.32 -4.78
CA PHE A 66 -9.55 -3.22 -5.85
C PHE A 66 -10.71 -4.14 -5.41
N ILE A 67 -10.71 -4.64 -4.17
CA ILE A 67 -11.81 -5.48 -3.64
C ILE A 67 -13.08 -4.66 -3.44
N ARG A 68 -12.96 -3.37 -3.07
CA ARG A 68 -14.11 -2.52 -2.75
C ARG A 68 -13.91 -1.14 -3.37
N PRO A 69 -14.10 -0.98 -4.69
CA PRO A 69 -14.03 0.33 -5.32
C PRO A 69 -15.11 1.24 -4.73
N THR A 70 -14.78 2.50 -4.47
CA THR A 70 -15.74 3.47 -3.95
C THR A 70 -16.51 4.11 -5.10
N ASN A 71 -17.80 4.37 -4.90
CA ASN A 71 -18.65 5.15 -5.81
C ASN A 71 -18.79 6.63 -5.38
N SER A 72 -18.10 7.03 -4.30
CA SER A 72 -18.16 8.39 -3.77
C SER A 72 -17.30 9.33 -4.61
N THR A 73 -17.93 10.26 -5.32
CA THR A 73 -17.26 11.29 -6.11
C THR A 73 -16.28 12.10 -5.25
N LYS A 74 -16.66 12.50 -4.04
CA LYS A 74 -15.78 13.19 -3.09
C LYS A 74 -14.47 12.43 -2.83
N HIS A 75 -14.53 11.12 -2.61
CA HIS A 75 -13.34 10.30 -2.38
C HIS A 75 -12.52 10.11 -3.66
N LEU A 76 -13.18 9.94 -4.81
CA LEU A 76 -12.51 9.84 -6.11
C LEU A 76 -11.77 11.14 -6.46
N ASP A 77 -12.41 12.29 -6.30
CA ASP A 77 -11.82 13.61 -6.56
C ASP A 77 -10.62 13.90 -5.66
N SER A 78 -10.74 13.60 -4.35
CA SER A 78 -9.61 13.76 -3.42
C SER A 78 -8.42 12.86 -3.80
N ARG A 79 -8.67 11.61 -4.23
CA ARG A 79 -7.62 10.70 -4.72
C ARG A 79 -7.00 11.22 -6.01
N LEU A 80 -7.81 11.65 -6.97
CA LEU A 80 -7.33 12.15 -8.26
C LEU A 80 -6.50 13.42 -8.09
N LYS A 81 -6.91 14.38 -7.24
CA LYS A 81 -6.10 15.57 -6.93
C LYS A 81 -4.70 15.21 -6.41
N LYS A 82 -4.61 14.24 -5.49
CA LYS A 82 -3.33 13.76 -4.94
C LYS A 82 -2.50 13.06 -6.02
N ILE A 83 -3.11 12.24 -6.86
CA ILE A 83 -2.43 11.58 -7.99
C ILE A 83 -1.92 12.62 -9.00
N SER A 84 -2.74 13.58 -9.40
CA SER A 84 -2.35 14.66 -10.32
C SER A 84 -1.15 15.44 -9.79
N PHE A 85 -1.19 15.86 -8.52
CA PHE A 85 -0.05 16.51 -7.89
C PHE A 85 1.23 15.66 -7.97
N LEU A 86 1.15 14.36 -7.66
CA LEU A 86 2.31 13.47 -7.73
C LEU A 86 2.82 13.29 -9.18
N CYS A 87 1.93 13.25 -10.16
CA CYS A 87 2.28 13.15 -11.58
C CYS A 87 2.96 14.44 -12.11
N GLU A 88 2.51 15.61 -11.65
CA GLU A 88 3.07 16.91 -12.00
C GLU A 88 4.44 17.16 -11.33
N ASN A 89 4.65 16.59 -10.14
CA ASN A 89 5.86 16.78 -9.34
C ASN A 89 6.73 15.51 -9.32
N GLN A 90 7.22 15.08 -10.48
CA GLN A 90 7.89 13.78 -10.66
C GLN A 90 9.15 13.59 -9.79
N GLU A 91 9.97 14.63 -9.65
CA GLU A 91 11.19 14.58 -8.81
C GLU A 91 10.82 14.36 -7.33
N PHE A 92 9.90 15.17 -6.82
CA PHE A 92 9.33 15.01 -5.47
C PHE A 92 8.73 13.61 -5.29
N THR A 93 7.97 13.11 -6.27
CA THR A 93 7.36 11.77 -6.21
C THR A 93 8.40 10.67 -6.17
N ALA A 94 9.48 10.77 -6.95
CA ALA A 94 10.57 9.81 -6.93
C ALA A 94 11.28 9.78 -5.56
N ASP A 95 11.51 10.95 -4.96
CA ASP A 95 12.12 11.03 -3.63
C ASP A 95 11.16 10.57 -2.53
N LEU A 96 9.89 10.94 -2.61
CA LEU A 96 8.84 10.43 -1.73
C LEU A 96 8.77 8.90 -1.78
N HIS A 97 8.80 8.31 -2.97
CA HIS A 97 8.79 6.86 -3.17
C HIS A 97 9.97 6.16 -2.48
N LYS A 98 11.19 6.71 -2.65
CA LYS A 98 12.40 6.20 -1.98
C LYS A 98 12.28 6.28 -0.45
N GLN A 99 11.79 7.39 0.09
CA GLN A 99 11.66 7.55 1.55
C GLN A 99 10.57 6.66 2.14
N VAL A 100 9.41 6.56 1.47
CA VAL A 100 8.33 5.66 1.87
C VAL A 100 8.81 4.20 1.93
N HIS A 101 9.68 3.78 1.00
CA HIS A 101 10.28 2.45 1.03
C HIS A 101 11.15 2.22 2.28
N ARG A 102 11.90 3.23 2.74
CA ARG A 102 12.78 3.12 3.93
C ARG A 102 12.00 2.94 5.23
N VAL A 103 10.74 3.36 5.25
CA VAL A 103 9.85 3.27 6.42
C VAL A 103 8.87 2.10 6.34
N ASP A 104 9.07 1.11 5.44
CA ASP A 104 8.28 -0.12 5.51
C ASP A 104 8.46 -0.77 6.88
N ILE A 105 7.35 -1.10 7.55
CA ILE A 105 7.36 -1.51 8.97
C ILE A 105 8.26 -2.73 9.16
N PRO A 106 9.38 -2.63 9.91
CA PRO A 106 10.31 -3.74 10.10
C PRO A 106 9.77 -4.72 11.15
N THR A 107 8.69 -5.46 10.82
CA THR A 107 7.97 -6.36 11.74
C THR A 107 8.87 -7.38 12.45
N ALA A 108 9.93 -7.85 11.78
CA ALA A 108 10.90 -8.75 12.37
C ALA A 108 11.77 -8.07 13.45
N LEU A 109 12.15 -6.81 13.23
CA LEU A 109 12.87 -6.00 14.21
C LEU A 109 12.01 -5.76 15.45
N PHE A 110 10.77 -5.29 15.27
CA PHE A 110 9.87 -5.05 16.40
C PHE A 110 9.57 -6.33 17.18
N ARG A 111 9.45 -7.48 16.51
CA ARG A 111 9.27 -8.77 17.18
C ARG A 111 10.47 -9.13 18.06
N ARG A 112 11.70 -8.96 17.57
CA ARG A 112 12.94 -9.23 18.34
C ARG A 112 13.08 -8.31 19.55
N LEU A 113 12.78 -7.02 19.35
CA LEU A 113 12.80 -6.03 20.42
C LEU A 113 11.76 -6.38 21.50
N HIS A 114 10.53 -6.70 21.08
CA HIS A 114 9.45 -7.10 21.98
C HIS A 114 9.77 -8.40 22.74
N SER A 115 10.44 -9.36 22.10
CA SER A 115 10.82 -10.63 22.74
C SER A 115 12.07 -10.52 23.62
N GLY A 116 12.72 -9.36 23.70
CA GLY A 116 13.98 -9.17 24.43
C GLY A 116 15.20 -9.86 23.80
N ILE A 117 15.08 -10.40 22.58
CA ILE A 117 16.16 -11.10 21.87
C ILE A 117 16.75 -10.13 20.84
N HIS A 118 17.41 -9.08 21.33
CA HIS A 118 17.94 -8.01 20.49
C HIS A 118 19.46 -7.87 20.59
N SER A 119 20.07 -7.42 19.50
CA SER A 119 21.48 -7.07 19.42
C SER A 119 21.68 -5.55 19.39
N PRO A 120 22.89 -5.01 19.64
CA PRO A 120 23.19 -3.60 19.42
C PRO A 120 22.86 -3.12 17.98
N LYS A 121 22.99 -4.01 16.98
CA LYS A 121 22.59 -3.73 15.60
C LYS A 121 21.09 -3.49 15.44
N ASP A 122 20.26 -4.09 16.30
CA ASP A 122 18.81 -3.88 16.27
C ASP A 122 18.44 -2.49 16.77
N TRP A 123 19.13 -1.99 17.80
CA TRP A 123 19.00 -0.61 18.26
C TRP A 123 19.45 0.39 17.20
N GLN A 124 20.56 0.12 16.51
CA GLN A 124 21.01 0.95 15.38
C GLN A 124 19.96 1.01 14.26
N ARG A 125 19.36 -0.14 13.90
CA ARG A 125 18.28 -0.19 12.90
C ARG A 125 17.04 0.55 13.34
N LEU A 126 16.69 0.49 14.63
CA LEU A 126 15.56 1.23 15.18
C LEU A 126 15.80 2.74 15.09
N PHE A 127 17.00 3.19 15.45
CA PHE A 127 17.38 4.60 15.34
C PHE A 127 17.35 5.08 13.88
N GLN A 128 17.88 4.28 12.96
CA GLN A 128 17.81 4.56 11.52
C GLN A 128 16.35 4.67 11.05
N PHE A 129 15.50 3.71 11.40
CA PHE A 129 14.07 3.72 11.05
C PHE A 129 13.36 4.97 11.59
N ALA A 130 13.63 5.36 12.85
CA ALA A 130 13.07 6.58 13.43
C ALA A 130 13.53 7.84 12.69
N GLY A 131 14.81 7.89 12.28
CA GLY A 131 15.36 8.97 11.46
C GLY A 131 14.70 9.06 10.08
N ASP A 132 14.58 7.93 9.37
CA ASP A 132 13.90 7.86 8.07
C ASP A 132 12.42 8.25 8.18
N TYR A 133 11.75 7.85 9.26
CA TYR A 133 10.35 8.23 9.53
C TYR A 133 10.20 9.74 9.76
N ARG A 134 11.10 10.36 10.53
CA ARG A 134 11.12 11.82 10.71
C ARG A 134 11.29 12.56 9.38
N LEU A 135 12.23 12.13 8.54
CA LEU A 135 12.46 12.73 7.22
C LEU A 135 11.22 12.63 6.31
N LEU A 136 10.54 11.48 6.33
CA LEU A 136 9.28 11.32 5.62
C LEU A 136 8.21 12.31 6.10
N LEU A 137 8.06 12.47 7.42
CA LEU A 137 7.11 13.44 7.98
C LEU A 137 7.44 14.86 7.53
N GLU A 138 8.70 15.28 7.62
CA GLU A 138 9.14 16.62 7.19
C GLU A 138 8.81 16.89 5.72
N MET A 139 9.10 15.94 4.83
CA MET A 139 8.75 16.03 3.41
C MET A 139 7.24 16.09 3.16
N LEU A 140 6.44 15.36 3.95
CA LEU A 140 4.98 15.38 3.82
C LEU A 140 4.34 16.67 4.35
N TYR A 141 4.83 17.22 5.46
CA TYR A 141 4.31 18.47 6.03
C TYR A 141 4.69 19.71 5.23
N THR A 142 5.87 19.69 4.60
CA THR A 142 6.32 20.77 3.71
C THR A 142 5.68 20.70 2.32
N SER A 143 5.05 19.59 1.98
CA SER A 143 4.38 19.38 0.69
C SER A 143 2.92 19.84 0.72
N PRO A 144 2.42 20.44 -0.37
CA PRO A 144 0.98 20.70 -0.57
C PRO A 144 0.13 19.41 -0.57
N LEU A 145 0.75 18.23 -0.70
CA LEU A 145 0.07 16.93 -0.74
C LEU A 145 -0.88 16.70 0.44
N LEU A 146 -0.50 17.16 1.65
CA LEU A 146 -1.33 17.06 2.86
C LEU A 146 -2.10 18.34 3.20
N GLN A 147 -1.80 19.46 2.54
CA GLN A 147 -2.41 20.77 2.82
C GLN A 147 -3.76 20.96 2.08
N SER A 148 -4.16 20.01 1.23
CA SER A 148 -5.32 20.11 0.34
C SER A 148 -6.68 19.68 0.94
N ASP A 149 -6.74 19.38 2.24
CA ASP A 149 -7.96 18.92 2.92
C ASP A 149 -8.42 19.86 4.08
N SER A 150 -8.12 21.18 4.01
CA SER A 150 -8.70 22.22 4.89
C SER A 150 -9.79 23.03 4.21
#